data_AF-A0A9E4J914-F1
#
_entry.id   AF-A0A9E4J914-F1
#
_cell.length_a   1.000
_cell.length_b   1.000
_cell.length_c   1.000
_cell.angle_alpha   90.00
_cell.angle_beta   90.00
_cell.angle_gamma   90.00
#
_symmetry.space_group_name_H-M   'P 1'
#
loop_
_entity.id
_entity.type
_entity.pdbx_description
1 polymer ?
#
loop_
_entity_poly.entity_id
_entity_poly.type
_entity_poly.pdbx_seq_one_letter_code
_entity_poly.pdbx_strand_id
1 'polypeptide(L)'
;MQRERIYQPGLNRREEPVVSSHFMNGLSRDDRLSLYDDRTFSERVVTISRRAVAEQILPVLVKASVSFGHERARAAMKRARLHHGSYGCSRPEAVGSAEAVTEVMFDRQFRRGSRETCSRRTIRDSVLARMARGLPIEMVIPALPYKFSCPLKTRGQLPDLGEVNFLLGVHEILVAVDTLYRQSASDRSGSLARFTVICDGTRFNALVNEPDEVVMRYQAGVRDWLRRLGLDHEICLLDYRADIHAQLPREIRCEKEITRRVSRERYAQVMWPAFDPRDMLGTLARVTRLDPDPERMNEKGRFVSLLESLAFTVRYRCLEPYRALPAEIFRAFYRELTSHLFRSDESLPRLDSSIVSGEEKESLREAMLLELFEAAIEYISEIKSDRDLAVDPIALCLPERVRWTIHAKPGQLGIASPSTEGKVVQPWAGTAYFKSAGNGGIRLCSLPLLALEGSGAVPVCVEEGSPHAQPLFYIDAGLGVTGIDDFISRLAVGLDRRRSN
;
A
#
# COMPACT_ATOMS: atom_id res chain seq x y z
N MET A 1 18.90 -24.83 24.55
CA MET A 1 19.27 -23.81 23.53
C MET A 1 18.32 -23.92 22.35
N GLN A 2 17.27 -23.10 22.31
CA GLN A 2 16.52 -22.89 21.07
C GLN A 2 17.47 -22.20 20.09
N ARG A 3 17.73 -22.82 18.93
CA ARG A 3 18.44 -22.14 17.84
C ARG A 3 17.69 -20.84 17.57
N GLU A 4 18.33 -19.69 17.82
CA GLU A 4 17.83 -18.41 17.31
C GLU A 4 17.50 -18.63 15.84
N ARG A 5 16.23 -18.39 15.46
CA ARG A 5 15.81 -18.48 14.07
C ARG A 5 16.65 -17.47 13.31
N ILE A 6 17.73 -17.96 12.70
CA ILE A 6 18.59 -17.19 11.82
C ILE A 6 17.67 -16.50 10.83
N TYR A 7 17.84 -15.19 10.71
CA TYR A 7 17.22 -14.36 9.69
C TYR A 7 17.21 -15.11 8.36
N GLN A 8 16.04 -15.56 7.90
CA GLN A 8 15.86 -16.10 6.56
C GLN A 8 15.14 -15.03 5.74
N PRO A 9 15.88 -14.19 4.99
CA PRO A 9 15.27 -13.30 4.03
C PRO A 9 14.60 -14.15 2.96
N GLY A 10 13.27 -14.10 2.91
CA GLY A 10 12.44 -14.93 2.04
C GLY A 10 11.00 -14.91 2.53
N LEU A 11 10.03 -15.16 1.65
CA LEU A 11 8.63 -15.05 2.05
C LEU A 11 8.23 -16.26 2.93
N ASN A 12 7.55 -16.01 4.06
CA ASN A 12 7.16 -17.06 4.99
C ASN A 12 6.07 -17.94 4.38
N ARG A 13 6.45 -19.16 3.94
CA ARG A 13 5.52 -20.15 3.37
C ARG A 13 4.29 -20.42 4.26
N ARG A 14 4.38 -20.24 5.58
CA ARG A 14 3.33 -20.62 6.55
C ARG A 14 2.35 -19.50 6.90
N GLU A 15 2.78 -18.24 6.92
CA GLU A 15 2.06 -17.12 7.56
C GLU A 15 2.14 -15.83 6.72
N GLU A 16 2.30 -15.93 5.41
CA GLU A 16 2.28 -14.74 4.54
C GLU A 16 0.85 -14.37 4.14
N PRO A 17 0.32 -13.23 4.63
CA PRO A 17 -0.94 -12.69 4.14
C PRO A 17 -0.73 -12.10 2.75
N VAL A 18 -1.60 -12.43 1.81
CA VAL A 18 -1.34 -12.13 0.39
C VAL A 18 -1.85 -10.77 -0.08
N VAL A 19 -2.91 -10.17 0.49
CA VAL A 19 -3.30 -8.78 0.14
C VAL A 19 -4.19 -8.14 1.23
N SER A 20 -4.45 -6.84 1.13
CA SER A 20 -5.17 -6.02 2.11
C SER A 20 -6.51 -5.42 1.67
N SER A 21 -7.22 -5.92 0.64
CA SER A 21 -8.49 -5.29 0.18
C SER A 21 -9.79 -5.99 0.62
N HIS A 22 -9.77 -6.94 1.56
CA HIS A 22 -10.98 -7.69 1.99
C HIS A 22 -12.14 -6.80 2.46
N PHE A 23 -11.83 -5.64 3.03
CA PHE A 23 -12.85 -4.71 3.51
C PHE A 23 -13.74 -4.17 2.38
N MET A 24 -13.29 -4.18 1.12
CA MET A 24 -14.06 -3.65 -0.02
C MET A 24 -15.33 -4.45 -0.29
N ASN A 25 -15.31 -5.77 -0.08
CA ASN A 25 -16.49 -6.60 -0.25
C ASN A 25 -17.61 -6.23 0.75
N GLY A 26 -17.23 -5.80 1.97
CA GLY A 26 -18.18 -5.27 2.94
C GLY A 26 -18.72 -3.91 2.52
N LEU A 27 -17.84 -3.01 2.05
CA LEU A 27 -18.22 -1.66 1.63
C LEU A 27 -19.12 -1.65 0.39
N SER A 28 -18.83 -2.48 -0.63
CA SER A 28 -19.61 -2.52 -1.87
C SER A 28 -21.06 -2.94 -1.65
N ARG A 29 -21.30 -3.73 -0.59
CA ARG A 29 -22.61 -4.24 -0.17
C ARG A 29 -23.33 -3.36 0.86
N ASP A 30 -22.72 -2.27 1.32
CA ASP A 30 -23.36 -1.36 2.26
C ASP A 30 -24.24 -0.36 1.51
N ASP A 31 -25.54 -0.61 1.46
CA ASP A 31 -26.52 0.22 0.73
C ASP A 31 -26.61 1.66 1.24
N ARG A 32 -26.06 1.94 2.43
CA ARG A 32 -25.99 3.30 2.99
C ARG A 32 -24.89 4.14 2.34
N LEU A 33 -23.90 3.49 1.74
CA LEU A 33 -22.83 4.18 1.01
C LEU A 33 -23.29 4.42 -0.42
N SER A 34 -22.92 5.55 -1.00
CA SER A 34 -23.12 5.85 -2.42
C SER A 34 -21.95 6.69 -2.93
N LEU A 35 -21.69 6.58 -4.23
CA LEU A 35 -20.77 7.49 -4.91
C LEU A 35 -21.54 8.75 -5.29
N TYR A 36 -20.85 9.88 -5.34
CA TYR A 36 -21.42 11.10 -5.90
C TYR A 36 -21.59 10.92 -7.41
N ASP A 37 -22.78 11.24 -7.91
CA ASP A 37 -22.99 11.54 -9.33
C ASP A 37 -22.22 12.82 -9.73
N ASP A 38 -22.16 13.13 -11.03
CA ASP A 38 -21.36 14.25 -11.50
C ASP A 38 -21.90 15.60 -10.99
N ARG A 39 -23.22 15.71 -10.79
CA ARG A 39 -23.86 16.88 -10.20
C ARG A 39 -23.45 17.09 -8.74
N THR A 40 -23.65 16.09 -7.89
CA THR A 40 -23.31 16.12 -6.47
C THR A 40 -21.82 16.32 -6.27
N PHE A 41 -20.98 15.70 -7.10
CA PHE A 41 -19.55 15.93 -7.08
C PHE A 41 -19.22 17.39 -7.40
N SER A 42 -19.82 17.96 -8.45
CA SER A 42 -19.62 19.36 -8.86
C SER A 42 -20.13 20.36 -7.82
N GLU A 43 -21.24 20.07 -7.14
CA GLU A 43 -21.79 20.90 -6.07
C GLU A 43 -20.94 20.87 -4.79
N ARG A 44 -20.22 19.77 -4.55
CA ARG A 44 -19.39 19.57 -3.34
C ARG A 44 -17.93 19.90 -3.52
N VAL A 45 -17.41 19.87 -4.75
CA VAL A 45 -15.98 20.04 -4.99
C VAL A 45 -15.53 21.43 -4.58
N VAL A 46 -14.43 21.47 -3.84
CA VAL A 46 -13.71 22.69 -3.52
C VAL A 46 -12.45 22.73 -4.37
N THR A 47 -12.13 23.88 -4.94
CA THR A 47 -10.89 24.05 -5.71
C THR A 47 -9.77 24.60 -4.84
N ILE A 48 -8.54 24.18 -5.12
CA ILE A 48 -7.32 24.74 -4.55
C ILE A 48 -6.34 25.08 -5.66
N SER A 49 -5.75 26.27 -5.60
CA SER A 49 -4.74 26.65 -6.60
C SER A 49 -3.48 25.80 -6.46
N ARG A 50 -2.80 25.55 -7.59
CA ARG A 50 -1.47 24.88 -7.59
C ARG A 50 -0.48 25.58 -6.66
N ARG A 51 -0.55 26.91 -6.61
CA ARG A 51 0.27 27.76 -5.75
C ARG A 51 -0.02 27.50 -4.27
N ALA A 52 -1.28 27.44 -3.85
CA ALA A 52 -1.63 27.14 -2.45
C ALA A 52 -1.17 25.72 -2.05
N VAL A 53 -1.26 24.74 -2.95
CA VAL A 53 -0.69 23.41 -2.69
C VAL A 53 0.82 23.50 -2.44
N ALA A 54 1.56 24.15 -3.35
CA ALA A 54 3.03 24.22 -3.29
C ALA A 54 3.57 25.09 -2.14
N GLU A 55 2.93 26.23 -1.86
CA GLU A 55 3.43 27.24 -0.92
C GLU A 55 2.82 27.12 0.48
N GLN A 56 1.68 26.44 0.64
CA GLN A 56 0.97 26.37 1.92
C GLN A 56 0.80 24.94 2.42
N ILE A 57 0.24 24.03 1.61
CA ILE A 57 0.00 22.64 2.04
C ILE A 57 1.31 21.86 2.17
N LEU A 58 2.12 21.75 1.11
CA LEU A 58 3.32 20.93 1.13
C LEU A 58 4.32 21.35 2.22
N PRO A 59 4.61 22.65 2.44
CA PRO A 59 5.54 23.06 3.48
C PRO A 59 5.05 22.70 4.89
N VAL A 60 3.74 22.79 5.15
CA VAL A 60 3.15 22.33 6.43
C VAL A 60 3.35 20.83 6.61
N LEU A 61 3.06 20.03 5.58
CA LEU A 61 3.24 18.57 5.63
C LEU A 61 4.70 18.18 5.86
N VAL A 62 5.63 18.80 5.14
CA VAL A 62 7.08 18.55 5.27
C VAL A 62 7.58 18.96 6.66
N LYS A 63 7.25 20.18 7.12
CA LYS A 63 7.65 20.69 8.44
C LYS A 63 7.16 19.78 9.57
N ALA A 64 5.90 19.34 9.51
CA ALA A 64 5.35 18.43 10.50
C ALA A 64 6.07 17.08 10.48
N SER A 65 6.40 16.56 9.30
CA SER A 65 7.12 15.29 9.13
C SER A 65 8.55 15.35 9.68
N VAL A 66 9.29 16.44 9.38
CA VAL A 66 10.64 16.66 9.93
C VAL A 66 10.60 16.79 11.46
N SER A 67 9.68 17.60 11.99
CA SER A 67 9.49 17.76 13.45
C SER A 67 9.19 16.41 14.12
N PHE A 68 8.29 15.62 13.52
CA PHE A 68 7.96 14.29 14.00
C PHE A 68 9.16 13.34 13.96
N GLY A 69 9.95 13.33 12.87
CA GLY A 69 11.20 12.57 12.78
C GLY A 69 12.17 12.87 13.93
N HIS A 70 12.39 14.14 14.26
CA HIS A 70 13.23 14.54 15.40
C HIS A 70 12.62 14.13 16.76
N GLU A 71 11.30 14.23 16.93
CA GLU A 71 10.62 13.69 18.10
C GLU A 71 10.87 12.18 18.25
N ARG A 72 10.73 11.43 17.15
CA ARG A 72 10.92 9.98 17.15
C ARG A 72 12.38 9.58 17.37
N ALA A 73 13.35 10.35 16.88
CA ALA A 73 14.77 10.17 17.21
C ALA A 73 15.01 10.24 18.73
N ARG A 74 14.48 11.26 19.40
CA ARG A 74 14.59 11.41 20.87
C ARG A 74 13.90 10.25 21.60
N ALA A 75 12.73 9.83 21.13
CA ALA A 75 12.01 8.70 21.72
C ALA A 75 12.77 7.37 21.51
N ALA A 76 13.39 7.16 20.36
CA ALA A 76 14.17 5.97 20.04
C ALA A 76 15.40 5.84 20.95
N MET A 77 16.13 6.92 21.22
CA MET A 77 17.24 6.92 22.18
C MET A 77 16.79 6.49 23.59
N LYS A 78 15.65 7.00 24.07
CA LYS A 78 15.07 6.59 25.36
C LYS A 78 14.72 5.11 25.37
N ARG A 79 14.09 4.60 24.31
CA ARG A 79 13.76 3.16 24.18
C ARG A 79 15.00 2.29 24.10
N ALA A 80 16.06 2.74 23.43
CA ALA A 80 17.28 1.95 23.28
C ALA A 80 17.93 1.70 24.65
N ARG A 81 17.93 2.71 25.52
CA ARG A 81 18.36 2.59 26.93
C ARG A 81 17.48 1.62 27.73
N LEU A 82 16.16 1.72 27.58
CA LEU A 82 15.22 0.78 28.22
C LEU A 82 15.44 -0.66 27.75
N HIS A 83 15.77 -0.86 26.47
CA HIS A 83 15.98 -2.17 25.87
C HIS A 83 17.45 -2.58 25.76
N HIS A 84 18.37 -1.95 26.49
CA HIS A 84 19.82 -2.18 26.37
C HIS A 84 20.23 -3.66 26.42
N GLY A 85 19.60 -4.47 27.28
CA GLY A 85 19.86 -5.91 27.37
C GLY A 85 19.54 -6.68 26.08
N SER A 86 18.57 -6.22 25.28
CA SER A 86 18.25 -6.82 23.96
C SER A 86 19.36 -6.60 22.92
N TYR A 87 20.28 -5.67 23.17
CA TYR A 87 21.45 -5.39 22.33
C TYR A 87 22.74 -6.02 22.86
N GLY A 88 22.66 -6.72 24.01
CA GLY A 88 23.82 -7.25 24.72
C GLY A 88 24.64 -6.18 25.46
N CYS A 89 24.09 -4.98 25.64
CA CYS A 89 24.69 -3.97 26.51
C CYS A 89 24.43 -4.36 27.98
N SER A 90 25.45 -4.27 28.83
CA SER A 90 25.34 -4.60 30.26
C SER A 90 24.63 -3.53 31.09
N ARG A 91 24.60 -2.28 30.60
CA ARG A 91 23.99 -1.13 31.27
C ARG A 91 23.40 -0.13 30.26
N PRO A 92 22.40 0.69 30.64
CA PRO A 92 21.78 1.68 29.75
C PRO A 92 22.75 2.71 29.16
N GLU A 93 23.83 3.06 29.88
CA GLU A 93 24.82 4.05 29.46
C GLU A 93 25.73 3.54 28.34
N ALA A 94 25.76 2.22 28.12
CA ALA A 94 26.54 1.60 27.05
C ALA A 94 25.80 1.59 25.70
N VAL A 95 24.59 2.13 25.64
CA VAL A 95 23.80 2.28 24.41
C VAL A 95 24.36 3.42 23.57
N GLY A 96 24.72 3.12 22.32
CA GLY A 96 25.22 4.09 21.35
C GLY A 96 24.20 4.44 20.27
N SER A 97 24.67 5.16 19.24
CA SER A 97 23.85 5.56 18.09
C SER A 97 23.32 4.37 17.29
N ALA A 98 24.05 3.26 17.21
CA ALA A 98 23.61 2.08 16.45
C ALA A 98 22.35 1.43 17.06
N GLU A 99 22.31 1.29 18.39
CA GLU A 99 21.14 0.81 19.12
C GLU A 99 19.96 1.79 18.99
N ALA A 100 20.22 3.09 19.09
CA ALA A 100 19.19 4.11 18.94
C ALA A 100 18.58 4.15 17.53
N VAL A 101 19.42 4.10 16.48
CA VAL A 101 18.99 3.98 15.08
C VAL A 101 18.16 2.71 14.89
N THR A 102 18.57 1.60 15.50
CA THR A 102 17.79 0.36 15.45
C THR A 102 16.42 0.54 16.10
N GLU A 103 16.30 1.24 17.22
CA GLU A 103 14.99 1.51 17.85
C GLU A 103 14.07 2.44 17.05
N VAL A 104 14.59 3.21 16.09
CA VAL A 104 13.73 3.91 15.11
C VAL A 104 12.96 2.88 14.27
N MET A 105 13.65 1.85 13.80
CA MET A 105 13.07 0.79 12.96
C MET A 105 12.04 -0.07 13.72
N PHE A 106 12.12 -0.13 15.06
CA PHE A 106 11.15 -0.82 15.92
C PHE A 106 10.08 0.10 16.53
N ASP A 107 10.08 1.39 16.16
CA ASP A 107 9.08 2.35 16.63
C ASP A 107 7.68 1.96 16.11
N ARG A 108 6.69 1.87 17.00
CA ARG A 108 5.29 1.57 16.61
C ARG A 108 4.69 2.67 15.72
N GLN A 109 5.26 3.88 15.74
CA GLN A 109 4.88 4.96 14.85
C GLN A 109 5.36 4.74 13.41
N PHE A 110 6.32 3.86 13.17
CA PHE A 110 6.85 3.54 11.83
C PHE A 110 6.64 2.08 11.43
N ARG A 111 6.48 1.19 12.41
CA ARG A 111 6.46 -0.25 12.23
C ARG A 111 5.17 -0.89 12.73
N ARG A 112 4.60 -1.77 11.91
CA ARG A 112 3.49 -2.68 12.26
C ARG A 112 3.96 -4.14 12.37
N GLY A 113 3.15 -4.97 13.03
CA GLY A 113 3.42 -6.39 13.20
C GLY A 113 4.25 -6.75 14.44
N SER A 114 4.45 -8.07 14.64
CA SER A 114 5.14 -8.61 15.82
C SER A 114 6.58 -8.10 15.94
N ARG A 115 7.09 -7.99 17.17
CA ARG A 115 8.51 -7.68 17.43
C ARG A 115 9.44 -8.80 16.99
N GLU A 116 8.90 -10.02 16.90
CA GLU A 116 9.65 -11.22 16.56
C GLU A 116 9.94 -11.36 15.06
N THR A 117 9.39 -10.48 14.22
CA THR A 117 9.67 -10.55 12.78
C THR A 117 11.14 -10.29 12.46
N CYS A 118 11.82 -9.43 13.22
CA CYS A 118 13.25 -9.17 13.05
C CYS A 118 13.96 -9.13 14.41
N SER A 119 15.20 -9.64 14.46
CA SER A 119 16.05 -9.50 15.63
C SER A 119 16.62 -8.09 15.73
N ARG A 120 16.47 -7.47 16.91
CA ARG A 120 17.14 -6.20 17.24
C ARG A 120 18.64 -6.29 17.08
N ARG A 121 19.23 -7.40 17.52
CA ARG A 121 20.68 -7.60 17.47
C ARG A 121 21.17 -7.63 16.04
N THR A 122 20.51 -8.40 15.17
CA THR A 122 20.87 -8.49 13.74
C THR A 122 20.79 -7.14 13.04
N ILE A 123 19.71 -6.37 13.26
CA ILE A 123 19.59 -5.03 12.67
C ILE A 123 20.66 -4.09 13.24
N ARG A 124 20.90 -4.11 14.56
CA ARG A 124 21.95 -3.32 15.21
C ARG A 124 23.32 -3.62 14.62
N ASP A 125 23.68 -4.90 14.49
CA ASP A 125 25.00 -5.31 14.01
C ASP A 125 25.20 -4.83 12.55
N SER A 126 24.15 -4.90 11.71
CA SER A 126 24.17 -4.34 10.36
C SER A 126 24.33 -2.83 10.35
N VAL A 127 23.59 -2.12 11.20
CA VAL A 127 23.68 -0.65 11.35
C VAL A 127 25.09 -0.26 11.80
N LEU A 128 25.61 -0.92 12.84
CA LEU A 128 26.94 -0.66 13.41
C LEU A 128 28.04 -0.89 12.36
N ALA A 129 27.97 -1.96 11.57
CA ALA A 129 28.94 -2.25 10.52
C ALA A 129 28.95 -1.20 9.41
N ARG A 130 27.79 -0.63 9.06
CA ARG A 130 27.72 0.50 8.12
C ARG A 130 28.22 1.79 8.74
N MET A 131 27.86 2.06 9.99
CA MET A 131 28.32 3.23 10.73
C MET A 131 29.84 3.28 10.85
N ALA A 132 30.48 2.15 11.17
CA ALA A 132 31.92 2.00 11.29
C ALA A 132 32.66 2.27 9.96
N ARG A 133 32.05 1.87 8.83
CA ARG A 133 32.55 2.18 7.48
C ARG A 133 32.19 3.59 7.02
N GLY A 134 31.35 4.29 7.77
CA GLY A 134 30.90 5.62 7.39
C GLY A 134 29.90 5.66 6.24
N LEU A 135 29.18 4.56 6.02
CA LEU A 135 28.24 4.45 4.92
C LEU A 135 26.83 4.82 5.39
N PRO A 136 26.01 5.46 4.54
CA PRO A 136 24.62 5.74 4.86
C PRO A 136 23.87 4.46 5.25
N ILE A 137 22.91 4.56 6.16
CA ILE A 137 21.99 3.45 6.47
C ILE A 137 20.97 3.36 5.35
N GLU A 138 21.03 2.28 4.57
CA GLU A 138 20.16 2.08 3.40
C GLU A 138 18.99 1.17 3.74
N MET A 139 17.81 1.56 3.29
CA MET A 139 16.54 0.84 3.50
C MET A 139 15.84 0.62 2.17
N VAL A 140 15.01 -0.43 2.09
CA VAL A 140 14.28 -0.75 0.85
C VAL A 140 12.89 -1.33 1.12
N ILE A 141 11.88 -0.86 0.39
CA ILE A 141 10.49 -1.33 0.46
C ILE A 141 9.91 -1.56 -0.96
N PRO A 142 9.19 -2.67 -1.24
CA PRO A 142 8.36 -2.74 -2.44
C PRO A 142 7.02 -2.04 -2.15
N ALA A 143 6.70 -1.00 -2.90
CA ALA A 143 5.49 -0.21 -2.69
C ALA A 143 5.22 0.67 -3.92
N LEU A 144 4.07 1.37 -3.92
CA LEU A 144 3.68 2.29 -4.98
C LEU A 144 3.63 1.63 -6.37
N PRO A 145 2.86 0.52 -6.55
CA PRO A 145 2.77 -0.15 -7.85
C PRO A 145 2.18 0.77 -8.91
N TYR A 146 0.93 1.16 -8.70
CA TYR A 146 0.12 2.10 -9.47
C TYR A 146 -1.22 2.28 -8.75
N LYS A 147 -1.89 3.40 -9.00
CA LYS A 147 -3.24 3.67 -8.47
C LYS A 147 -4.25 2.76 -9.16
N PHE A 148 -5.03 1.98 -8.41
CA PHE A 148 -5.95 1.00 -8.99
C PHE A 148 -7.06 1.65 -9.82
N SER A 149 -7.34 1.12 -11.02
CA SER A 149 -8.43 1.55 -11.90
C SER A 149 -9.85 1.18 -11.43
N CYS A 150 -9.99 0.76 -10.17
CA CYS A 150 -11.27 0.36 -9.59
C CYS A 150 -12.09 1.63 -9.25
N PRO A 151 -13.26 1.84 -9.87
CA PRO A 151 -14.06 3.05 -9.66
C PRO A 151 -14.64 3.18 -8.25
N LEU A 152 -14.60 2.11 -7.45
CA LEU A 152 -15.03 2.14 -6.04
C LEU A 152 -13.90 2.57 -5.09
N LYS A 153 -12.66 2.57 -5.57
CA LYS A 153 -11.46 2.89 -4.78
C LYS A 153 -10.94 4.28 -5.05
N THR A 154 -10.95 4.75 -6.31
CA THR A 154 -10.39 6.04 -6.70
C THR A 154 -11.18 6.68 -7.86
N ARG A 155 -11.12 8.00 -8.00
CA ARG A 155 -11.66 8.73 -9.18
C ARG A 155 -10.66 8.84 -10.34
N GLY A 156 -9.39 8.55 -10.09
CA GLY A 156 -8.35 8.64 -11.11
C GLY A 156 -7.15 7.77 -10.77
N GLN A 157 -6.17 7.80 -11.68
CA GLN A 157 -5.04 6.88 -11.71
C GLN A 157 -3.69 7.54 -11.35
N LEU A 158 -3.68 8.85 -11.10
CA LEU A 158 -2.46 9.57 -10.73
C LEU A 158 -2.25 9.53 -9.21
N PRO A 159 -1.00 9.68 -8.73
CA PRO A 159 -0.73 9.79 -7.30
C PRO A 159 -1.31 11.10 -6.75
N ASP A 160 -1.90 11.01 -5.56
CA ASP A 160 -2.52 12.12 -4.83
C ASP A 160 -1.82 12.37 -3.48
N LEU A 161 -2.41 13.13 -2.55
CA LEU A 161 -1.76 13.36 -1.25
C LEU A 161 -1.61 12.09 -0.39
N GLY A 162 -2.26 10.98 -0.76
CA GLY A 162 -2.06 9.69 -0.12
C GLY A 162 -0.66 9.18 -0.37
N GLU A 163 -0.20 9.25 -1.63
CA GLU A 163 1.17 8.90 -1.98
C GLU A 163 2.18 9.87 -1.34
N VAL A 164 1.88 11.17 -1.33
CA VAL A 164 2.70 12.16 -0.61
C VAL A 164 2.82 11.81 0.88
N ASN A 165 1.73 11.42 1.53
CA ASN A 165 1.72 11.03 2.93
C ASN A 165 2.60 9.80 3.21
N PHE A 166 2.61 8.83 2.29
CA PHE A 166 3.50 7.67 2.38
C PHE A 166 4.97 8.05 2.23
N LEU A 167 5.31 8.87 1.22
CA LEU A 167 6.68 9.36 1.01
C LEU A 167 7.18 10.17 2.22
N LEU A 168 6.33 11.01 2.79
CA LEU A 168 6.65 11.74 4.02
C LEU A 168 6.82 10.80 5.22
N GLY A 169 6.04 9.72 5.31
CA GLY A 169 6.23 8.70 6.34
C GLY A 169 7.57 7.96 6.22
N VAL A 170 8.04 7.74 4.99
CA VAL A 170 9.39 7.23 4.72
C VAL A 170 10.45 8.27 5.11
N HIS A 171 10.24 9.53 4.77
CA HIS A 171 11.15 10.62 5.15
C HIS A 171 11.24 10.84 6.66
N GLU A 172 10.17 10.67 7.42
CA GLU A 172 10.20 10.71 8.89
C GLU A 172 11.18 9.69 9.49
N ILE A 173 11.26 8.49 8.89
CA ILE A 173 12.22 7.45 9.28
C ILE A 173 13.64 7.92 8.96
N LEU A 174 13.86 8.48 7.76
CA LEU A 174 15.16 9.00 7.33
C LEU A 174 15.66 10.10 8.28
N VAL A 175 14.83 11.10 8.57
CA VAL A 175 15.15 12.20 9.51
C VAL A 175 15.53 11.64 10.88
N ALA A 176 14.78 10.66 11.39
CA ALA A 176 15.05 10.07 12.70
C ALA A 176 16.39 9.31 12.74
N VAL A 177 16.69 8.53 11.70
CA VAL A 177 17.96 7.79 11.58
C VAL A 177 19.14 8.74 11.40
N ASP A 178 19.04 9.70 10.49
CA ASP A 178 20.07 10.68 10.19
C ASP A 178 20.43 11.51 11.44
N THR A 179 19.42 11.99 12.17
CA THR A 179 19.60 12.73 13.44
C THR A 179 20.44 11.95 14.45
N LEU A 180 20.18 10.64 14.61
CA LEU A 180 20.88 9.80 15.59
C LEU A 180 22.26 9.38 15.12
N TYR A 181 22.43 9.15 13.82
CA TYR A 181 23.72 8.80 13.25
C TYR A 181 24.70 9.99 13.36
N ARG A 182 24.25 11.22 13.03
CA ARG A 182 25.09 12.43 13.13
C ARG A 182 25.68 12.68 14.52
N GLN A 183 25.03 12.23 15.60
CA GLN A 183 25.57 12.34 16.97
C GLN A 183 26.92 11.63 17.15
N SER A 184 27.22 10.64 16.31
CA SER A 184 28.48 9.88 16.31
C SER A 184 29.41 10.24 15.14
N ALA A 185 28.98 11.14 14.24
CA ALA A 185 29.66 11.45 13.00
C ALA A 185 29.41 12.90 12.55
N SER A 186 29.78 13.87 13.42
CA SER A 186 29.53 15.31 13.22
C SER A 186 30.13 15.89 11.95
N ASP A 187 31.25 15.34 11.49
CA ASP A 187 32.06 15.95 10.43
C ASP A 187 31.65 15.50 9.02
N ARG A 188 30.57 14.73 8.90
CA ARG A 188 30.13 14.16 7.61
C ARG A 188 29.11 15.06 6.93
N SER A 189 29.40 15.42 5.68
CA SER A 189 28.46 16.06 4.78
C SER A 189 27.54 15.04 4.08
N GLY A 190 26.36 15.50 3.66
CA GLY A 190 25.37 14.67 2.96
C GLY A 190 24.47 13.84 3.87
N SER A 191 23.47 13.18 3.27
CA SER A 191 22.48 12.37 3.99
C SER A 191 23.08 11.03 4.44
N LEU A 192 22.93 10.70 5.73
CA LEU A 192 23.43 9.48 6.35
C LEU A 192 22.38 8.37 6.38
N ALA A 193 21.22 8.59 5.77
CA ALA A 193 20.17 7.60 5.60
C ALA A 193 19.61 7.70 4.17
N ARG A 194 19.28 6.56 3.56
CA ARG A 194 18.64 6.53 2.23
C ARG A 194 17.54 5.49 2.20
N PHE A 195 16.49 5.78 1.45
CA PHE A 195 15.41 4.84 1.21
C PHE A 195 15.26 4.54 -0.28
N THR A 196 14.99 3.29 -0.60
CA THR A 196 14.64 2.89 -1.96
C THR A 196 13.24 2.30 -1.97
N VAL A 197 12.37 2.87 -2.79
CA VAL A 197 11.05 2.31 -3.05
C VAL A 197 11.12 1.59 -4.39
N ILE A 198 10.84 0.29 -4.37
CA ILE A 198 10.74 -0.52 -5.56
C ILE A 198 9.28 -0.55 -5.98
N CYS A 199 8.96 0.19 -7.04
CA CYS A 199 7.66 0.16 -7.69
C CYS A 199 7.48 -1.21 -8.36
N ASP A 200 6.56 -2.01 -7.84
CA ASP A 200 6.25 -3.36 -8.35
C ASP A 200 5.05 -3.37 -9.32
N GLY A 201 4.67 -2.19 -9.83
CA GLY A 201 3.57 -2.05 -10.77
C GLY A 201 3.78 -2.85 -12.05
N THR A 202 4.93 -2.67 -12.71
CA THR A 202 5.27 -3.39 -13.94
C THR A 202 5.37 -4.89 -13.73
N ARG A 203 5.60 -5.36 -12.49
CA ARG A 203 5.63 -6.78 -12.18
C ARG A 203 4.25 -7.42 -12.33
N PHE A 204 3.21 -6.75 -11.82
CA PHE A 204 1.88 -7.31 -11.62
C PHE A 204 0.80 -6.77 -12.56
N ASN A 205 0.98 -5.61 -13.19
CA ASN A 205 -0.06 -4.91 -13.95
C ASN A 205 -0.72 -5.79 -15.02
N ALA A 206 0.08 -6.51 -15.81
CA ALA A 206 -0.42 -7.39 -16.86
C ALA A 206 -1.29 -8.54 -16.31
N LEU A 207 -1.00 -9.01 -15.09
CA LEU A 207 -1.74 -10.13 -14.45
C LEU A 207 -3.14 -9.70 -14.00
N VAL A 208 -3.39 -8.39 -13.90
CA VAL A 208 -4.67 -7.80 -13.49
C VAL A 208 -5.21 -6.84 -14.54
N ASN A 209 -4.75 -7.00 -15.79
CA ASN A 209 -5.20 -6.28 -16.98
C ASN A 209 -4.97 -4.76 -16.95
N GLU A 210 -4.06 -4.27 -16.13
CA GLU A 210 -3.73 -2.85 -16.07
C GLU A 210 -2.70 -2.49 -17.15
N PRO A 211 -2.94 -1.49 -18.03
CA PRO A 211 -2.01 -1.11 -19.09
C PRO A 211 -0.69 -0.55 -18.56
N ASP A 212 0.41 -0.82 -19.28
CA ASP A 212 1.73 -0.29 -18.94
C ASP A 212 1.76 1.25 -18.87
N GLU A 213 1.01 1.94 -19.74
CA GLU A 213 0.92 3.41 -19.75
C GLU A 213 0.42 3.95 -18.39
N VAL A 214 -0.55 3.29 -17.77
CA VAL A 214 -1.09 3.68 -16.46
C VAL A 214 0.00 3.59 -15.39
N VAL A 215 0.77 2.50 -15.40
CA VAL A 215 1.90 2.31 -14.48
C VAL A 215 2.98 3.37 -14.70
N MET A 216 3.37 3.60 -15.95
CA MET A 216 4.40 4.58 -16.30
C MET A 216 3.99 6.00 -15.90
N ARG A 217 2.75 6.40 -16.18
CA ARG A 217 2.19 7.71 -15.79
C ARG A 217 2.13 7.87 -14.27
N TYR A 218 1.70 6.84 -13.55
CA TYR A 218 1.70 6.85 -12.10
C TYR A 218 3.12 7.04 -11.54
N GLN A 219 4.09 6.22 -11.97
CA GLN A 219 5.48 6.32 -11.52
C GLN A 219 6.09 7.70 -11.84
N ALA A 220 5.80 8.25 -13.03
CA ALA A 220 6.22 9.62 -13.38
C ALA A 220 5.62 10.65 -12.42
N GLY A 221 4.34 10.52 -12.06
CA GLY A 221 3.70 11.35 -11.05
C GLY A 221 4.33 11.23 -9.66
N VAL A 222 4.74 10.02 -9.24
CA VAL A 222 5.41 9.83 -7.94
C VAL A 222 6.80 10.50 -7.95
N ARG A 223 7.55 10.37 -9.05
CA ARG A 223 8.83 11.09 -9.23
C ARG A 223 8.64 12.60 -9.18
N ASP A 224 7.56 13.10 -9.77
CA ASP A 224 7.23 14.52 -9.72
C ASP A 224 6.94 14.99 -8.29
N TRP A 225 6.17 14.22 -7.51
CA TRP A 225 5.95 14.50 -6.09
C TRP A 225 7.24 14.50 -5.28
N LEU A 226 8.16 13.56 -5.52
CA LEU A 226 9.47 13.55 -4.84
C LEU A 226 10.26 14.84 -5.10
N ARG A 227 10.31 15.31 -6.34
CA ARG A 227 10.97 16.59 -6.69
C ARG A 227 10.30 17.78 -6.01
N ARG A 228 8.97 17.85 -6.02
CA ARG A 228 8.21 18.93 -5.37
C ARG A 228 8.40 18.96 -3.85
N LEU A 229 8.61 17.79 -3.23
CA LEU A 229 8.91 17.68 -1.80
C LEU A 229 10.40 17.90 -1.49
N GLY A 230 11.27 17.94 -2.50
CA GLY A 230 12.73 18.01 -2.33
C GLY A 230 13.34 16.72 -1.76
N LEU A 231 12.71 15.56 -2.00
CA LEU A 231 13.10 14.27 -1.40
C LEU A 231 13.80 13.30 -2.36
N ASP A 232 13.96 13.69 -3.62
CA ASP A 232 14.55 12.89 -4.70
C ASP A 232 16.04 12.54 -4.50
N HIS A 233 16.73 13.25 -3.62
CA HIS A 233 18.11 12.96 -3.22
C HIS A 233 18.24 11.92 -2.09
N GLU A 234 17.16 11.65 -1.35
CA GLU A 234 17.14 10.70 -0.22
C GLU A 234 16.30 9.46 -0.48
N ILE A 235 15.26 9.61 -1.31
CA ILE A 235 14.33 8.55 -1.69
C ILE A 235 14.52 8.24 -3.18
N CYS A 236 15.06 7.05 -3.46
CA CYS A 236 15.22 6.53 -4.81
C CYS A 236 13.99 5.69 -5.21
N LEU A 237 13.45 5.92 -6.41
CA LEU A 237 12.44 5.02 -7.00
C LEU A 237 13.11 4.12 -8.03
N LEU A 238 12.92 2.81 -7.87
CA LEU A 238 13.31 1.79 -8.83
C LEU A 238 12.07 1.08 -9.35
N ASP A 239 12.09 0.63 -10.59
CA ASP A 239 11.08 -0.26 -11.16
C ASP A 239 11.50 -1.73 -10.96
N TYR A 240 10.58 -2.58 -10.50
CA TYR A 240 10.92 -3.97 -10.22
C TYR A 240 11.43 -4.71 -11.46
N ARG A 241 10.80 -4.57 -12.63
CA ARG A 241 11.22 -5.30 -13.83
C ARG A 241 12.52 -4.71 -14.40
N ALA A 242 12.59 -3.39 -14.54
CA ALA A 242 13.72 -2.73 -15.17
C ALA A 242 14.98 -2.73 -14.31
N ASP A 243 14.86 -2.61 -12.98
CA ASP A 243 16.00 -2.42 -12.09
C ASP A 243 16.31 -3.65 -11.24
N ILE A 244 15.31 -4.38 -10.74
CA ILE A 244 15.55 -5.56 -9.90
C ILE A 244 15.71 -6.80 -10.77
N HIS A 245 14.68 -7.13 -11.55
CA HIS A 245 14.67 -8.35 -12.35
C HIS A 245 15.77 -8.34 -13.43
N ALA A 246 16.03 -7.20 -14.08
CA ALA A 246 17.09 -7.12 -15.09
C ALA A 246 18.50 -7.37 -14.53
N GLN A 247 18.74 -7.02 -13.25
CA GLN A 247 20.02 -7.18 -12.56
C GLN A 247 20.21 -8.55 -11.92
N LEU A 248 19.18 -9.38 -11.84
CA LEU A 248 19.31 -10.73 -11.31
C LEU A 248 20.26 -11.57 -12.19
N PRO A 249 21.11 -12.43 -11.57
CA PRO A 249 21.88 -13.42 -12.30
C PRO A 249 20.98 -14.26 -13.21
N ARG A 250 21.51 -14.67 -14.37
CA ARG A 250 20.72 -15.40 -15.38
C ARG A 250 20.10 -16.66 -14.80
N GLU A 251 20.84 -17.37 -13.96
CA GLU A 251 20.44 -18.61 -13.30
C GLU A 251 19.21 -18.38 -12.42
N ILE A 252 19.23 -17.31 -11.62
CA ILE A 252 18.11 -16.94 -10.74
C ILE A 252 16.88 -16.51 -11.55
N ARG A 253 17.07 -15.80 -12.66
CA ARG A 253 15.95 -15.45 -13.57
C ARG A 253 15.32 -16.70 -14.18
N CYS A 254 16.14 -17.64 -14.64
CA CYS A 254 15.66 -18.92 -15.17
C CYS A 254 14.92 -19.73 -14.10
N GLU A 255 15.45 -19.81 -12.88
CA GLU A 255 14.81 -20.50 -11.75
C GLU A 255 13.46 -19.86 -11.39
N LYS A 256 13.39 -18.52 -11.34
CA LYS A 256 12.15 -17.77 -11.11
C LYS A 256 11.10 -18.11 -12.16
N GLU A 257 11.45 -18.08 -13.45
CA GLU A 257 10.50 -18.39 -14.54
C GLU A 257 10.03 -19.86 -14.49
N ILE A 258 10.94 -20.81 -14.24
CA ILE A 258 10.58 -22.22 -14.05
C ILE A 258 9.61 -22.38 -12.87
N THR A 259 9.92 -21.74 -11.73
CA THR A 259 9.09 -21.79 -10.52
C THR A 259 7.71 -21.20 -10.76
N ARG A 260 7.63 -20.07 -11.49
CA ARG A 260 6.37 -19.44 -11.88
C ARG A 260 5.54 -20.38 -12.74
N ARG A 261 6.13 -20.94 -13.81
CA ARG A 261 5.44 -21.84 -14.74
C ARG A 261 4.90 -23.08 -14.04
N VAL A 262 5.75 -23.76 -13.25
CA VAL A 262 5.34 -24.96 -12.49
C VAL A 262 4.24 -24.63 -11.48
N SER A 263 4.35 -23.50 -10.78
CA SER A 263 3.31 -23.06 -9.85
C SER A 263 1.99 -22.79 -10.58
N ARG A 264 2.03 -22.09 -11.70
CA ARG A 264 0.86 -21.78 -12.53
C ARG A 264 0.16 -23.04 -13.00
N GLU A 265 0.90 -23.98 -13.58
CA GLU A 265 0.38 -25.27 -14.03
C GLU A 265 -0.29 -26.03 -12.88
N ARG A 266 0.36 -26.09 -11.72
CA ARG A 266 -0.19 -26.76 -10.54
C ARG A 266 -1.47 -26.10 -10.03
N TYR A 267 -1.51 -24.78 -9.91
CA TYR A 267 -2.73 -24.07 -9.51
C TYR A 267 -3.83 -24.26 -10.56
N ALA A 268 -3.53 -24.11 -11.85
CA ALA A 268 -4.52 -24.30 -12.91
C ALA A 268 -5.14 -25.70 -12.90
N GLN A 269 -4.33 -26.75 -12.74
CA GLN A 269 -4.80 -28.14 -12.66
C GLN A 269 -5.76 -28.40 -11.48
N VAL A 270 -5.59 -27.66 -10.38
CA VAL A 270 -6.39 -27.87 -9.16
C VAL A 270 -7.59 -26.92 -9.09
N MET A 271 -7.40 -25.67 -9.50
CA MET A 271 -8.37 -24.59 -9.32
C MET A 271 -9.46 -24.60 -10.39
N TRP A 272 -9.10 -24.79 -11.67
CA TRP A 272 -10.10 -24.78 -12.76
C TRP A 272 -11.17 -25.87 -12.63
N PRO A 273 -10.84 -27.14 -12.28
CA PRO A 273 -11.87 -28.16 -12.08
C PRO A 273 -12.83 -27.87 -10.92
N ALA A 274 -12.43 -27.02 -9.97
CA ALA A 274 -13.27 -26.63 -8.84
C ALA A 274 -14.13 -25.39 -9.13
N PHE A 275 -13.83 -24.66 -10.20
CA PHE A 275 -14.47 -23.40 -10.57
C PHE A 275 -15.84 -23.63 -11.22
N ASP A 276 -16.87 -23.14 -10.55
CA ASP A 276 -18.22 -23.03 -11.07
C ASP A 276 -18.69 -21.59 -10.81
N PRO A 277 -18.82 -20.74 -11.86
CA PRO A 277 -19.20 -19.35 -11.68
C PRO A 277 -20.66 -19.19 -11.22
N ARG A 278 -21.50 -20.23 -11.35
CA ARG A 278 -22.90 -20.25 -10.90
C ARG A 278 -23.04 -20.72 -9.46
N ASP A 279 -22.05 -21.43 -8.93
CA ASP A 279 -21.95 -21.84 -7.52
C ASP A 279 -20.66 -21.31 -6.90
N MET A 280 -20.58 -19.99 -6.71
CA MET A 280 -19.38 -19.38 -6.12
C MET A 280 -19.19 -19.75 -4.64
N LEU A 281 -20.26 -20.00 -3.89
CA LEU A 281 -20.14 -20.44 -2.50
C LEU A 281 -19.48 -21.82 -2.41
N GLY A 282 -19.97 -22.78 -3.21
CA GLY A 282 -19.35 -24.09 -3.30
C GLY A 282 -17.95 -24.05 -3.93
N THR A 283 -17.73 -23.20 -4.93
CA THR A 283 -16.39 -22.96 -5.52
C THR A 283 -15.41 -22.51 -4.45
N LEU A 284 -15.72 -21.44 -3.68
CA LEU A 284 -14.86 -20.92 -2.61
C LEU A 284 -14.58 -21.98 -1.54
N ALA A 285 -15.57 -22.79 -1.17
CA ALA A 285 -15.38 -23.89 -0.23
C ALA A 285 -14.48 -25.00 -0.78
N ARG A 286 -14.64 -25.37 -2.07
CA ARG A 286 -13.81 -26.38 -2.75
C ARG A 286 -12.36 -25.91 -2.87
N VAL A 287 -12.12 -24.70 -3.39
CA VAL A 287 -10.77 -24.19 -3.61
C VAL A 287 -10.02 -23.93 -2.29
N THR A 288 -10.72 -23.53 -1.21
CA THR A 288 -10.11 -23.45 0.13
C THR A 288 -9.53 -24.79 0.57
N ARG A 289 -10.27 -25.89 0.36
CA ARG A 289 -9.80 -27.25 0.72
C ARG A 289 -8.72 -27.77 -0.22
N LEU A 290 -8.76 -27.36 -1.48
CA LEU A 290 -7.86 -27.82 -2.52
C LEU A 290 -6.60 -26.97 -2.67
N ASP A 291 -6.49 -25.82 -1.97
CA ASP A 291 -5.34 -24.91 -2.06
C ASP A 291 -4.03 -25.71 -1.95
N PRO A 292 -3.20 -25.75 -3.01
CA PRO A 292 -1.99 -26.56 -3.02
C PRO A 292 -0.92 -26.02 -2.04
N ASP A 293 -1.14 -24.84 -1.48
CA ASP A 293 -0.23 -24.13 -0.60
C ASP A 293 -1.00 -23.19 0.36
N PRO A 294 -1.77 -23.76 1.30
CA PRO A 294 -2.65 -23.00 2.19
C PRO A 294 -1.87 -22.24 3.25
N GLU A 295 -2.41 -21.09 3.66
CA GLU A 295 -1.92 -20.32 4.80
C GLU A 295 -2.46 -20.90 6.12
N ARG A 296 -1.58 -21.21 7.08
CA ARG A 296 -1.99 -21.98 8.28
C ARG A 296 -2.91 -21.22 9.24
N MET A 297 -2.78 -19.90 9.28
CA MET A 297 -3.48 -19.04 10.23
C MET A 297 -4.71 -18.36 9.61
N ASN A 298 -5.08 -18.75 8.39
CA ASN A 298 -6.15 -18.16 7.63
C ASN A 298 -7.07 -19.27 7.10
N GLU A 299 -8.26 -19.37 7.68
CA GLU A 299 -9.23 -20.43 7.37
C GLU A 299 -9.68 -20.43 5.91
N LYS A 300 -9.61 -19.28 5.22
CA LYS A 300 -9.91 -19.18 3.79
C LYS A 300 -8.77 -19.67 2.90
N GLY A 301 -7.61 -19.96 3.47
CA GLY A 301 -6.41 -20.26 2.71
C GLY A 301 -5.88 -19.05 1.94
N ARG A 302 -4.83 -19.28 1.16
CA ARG A 302 -4.11 -18.21 0.48
C ARG A 302 -4.83 -17.77 -0.79
N PHE A 303 -5.32 -18.75 -1.56
CA PHE A 303 -5.94 -18.52 -2.85
C PHE A 303 -7.24 -17.70 -2.74
N VAL A 304 -8.18 -18.09 -1.88
CA VAL A 304 -9.45 -17.34 -1.70
C VAL A 304 -9.17 -15.94 -1.17
N SER A 305 -8.24 -15.79 -0.24
CA SER A 305 -7.93 -14.47 0.27
C SER A 305 -7.37 -13.53 -0.82
N LEU A 306 -6.50 -14.05 -1.68
CA LEU A 306 -6.03 -13.30 -2.85
C LEU A 306 -7.19 -12.97 -3.81
N LEU A 307 -8.03 -13.95 -4.14
CA LEU A 307 -9.18 -13.81 -5.04
C LEU A 307 -10.12 -12.68 -4.58
N GLU A 308 -10.52 -12.70 -3.30
CA GLU A 308 -11.40 -11.66 -2.73
C GLU A 308 -10.76 -10.26 -2.80
N SER A 309 -9.45 -10.17 -2.63
CA SER A 309 -8.77 -8.88 -2.72
C SER A 309 -8.61 -8.39 -4.16
N LEU A 310 -8.33 -9.31 -5.10
CA LEU A 310 -8.17 -8.98 -6.51
C LEU A 310 -9.48 -8.54 -7.17
N ALA A 311 -10.63 -8.92 -6.60
CA ALA A 311 -11.95 -8.51 -7.10
C ALA A 311 -12.10 -6.99 -7.28
N PHE A 312 -11.32 -6.20 -6.53
CA PHE A 312 -11.31 -4.74 -6.59
C PHE A 312 -9.96 -4.18 -7.07
N THR A 313 -9.17 -4.98 -7.78
CA THR A 313 -7.88 -4.60 -8.37
C THR A 313 -7.82 -4.97 -9.85
N VAL A 314 -8.45 -6.07 -10.27
CA VAL A 314 -8.57 -6.47 -11.68
C VAL A 314 -9.31 -5.40 -12.49
N ARG A 315 -8.73 -5.03 -13.63
CA ARG A 315 -9.42 -4.27 -14.67
C ARG A 315 -10.18 -5.26 -15.57
N TYR A 316 -11.46 -5.46 -15.30
CA TYR A 316 -12.28 -6.39 -16.08
C TYR A 316 -12.40 -5.95 -17.55
N ARG A 317 -11.90 -6.78 -18.47
CA ARG A 317 -11.94 -6.54 -19.91
C ARG A 317 -13.36 -6.70 -20.46
N CYS A 318 -14.14 -7.62 -19.89
CA CYS A 318 -15.56 -7.79 -20.24
C CYS A 318 -16.40 -6.53 -20.00
N LEU A 319 -15.93 -5.60 -19.17
CA LEU A 319 -16.59 -4.31 -18.91
C LEU A 319 -16.09 -3.16 -19.79
N GLU A 320 -15.07 -3.36 -20.63
CA GLU A 320 -14.50 -2.31 -21.48
C GLU A 320 -15.54 -1.66 -22.42
N PRO A 321 -16.47 -2.40 -23.06
CA PRO A 321 -17.52 -1.80 -23.90
C PRO A 321 -18.40 -0.78 -23.15
N TYR A 322 -18.57 -0.96 -21.84
CA TYR A 322 -19.43 -0.10 -21.00
C TYR A 322 -18.68 1.10 -20.43
N ARG A 323 -17.36 1.23 -20.64
CA ARG A 323 -16.60 2.41 -20.17
C ARG A 323 -16.95 3.70 -20.91
N ALA A 324 -17.59 3.59 -22.08
CA ALA A 324 -18.09 4.74 -22.83
C ALA A 324 -19.37 5.34 -22.23
N LEU A 325 -20.01 4.65 -21.27
CA LEU A 325 -21.14 5.20 -20.52
C LEU A 325 -20.72 6.43 -19.70
N PRO A 326 -21.64 7.36 -19.39
CA PRO A 326 -21.40 8.40 -18.41
C PRO A 326 -20.81 7.83 -17.11
N ALA A 327 -19.85 8.54 -16.51
CA ALA A 327 -19.03 8.00 -15.42
C ALA A 327 -19.90 7.50 -14.26
N GLU A 328 -20.89 8.29 -13.83
CA GLU A 328 -21.87 7.92 -12.80
C GLU A 328 -22.61 6.62 -13.09
N ILE A 329 -23.06 6.41 -14.33
CA ILE A 329 -23.77 5.21 -14.77
C ILE A 329 -22.83 4.00 -14.73
N PHE A 330 -21.61 4.14 -15.27
CA PHE A 330 -20.62 3.07 -15.23
C PHE A 330 -20.24 2.69 -13.80
N ARG A 331 -20.07 3.66 -12.90
CA ARG A 331 -19.72 3.38 -11.49
C ARG A 331 -20.85 2.67 -10.75
N ALA A 332 -22.10 3.08 -10.97
CA ALA A 332 -23.27 2.40 -10.41
C ALA A 332 -23.36 0.96 -10.91
N PHE A 333 -23.21 0.75 -12.22
CA PHE A 333 -23.21 -0.56 -12.85
C PHE A 333 -22.07 -1.46 -12.35
N TYR A 334 -20.84 -0.94 -12.28
CA TYR A 334 -19.69 -1.65 -11.72
C TYR A 334 -19.92 -2.05 -10.27
N ARG A 335 -20.51 -1.16 -9.46
CA ARG A 335 -20.83 -1.45 -8.06
C ARG A 335 -21.84 -2.59 -7.95
N GLU A 336 -22.91 -2.54 -8.74
CA GLU A 336 -23.94 -3.57 -8.80
C GLU A 336 -23.32 -4.94 -9.11
N LEU A 337 -22.50 -5.04 -10.16
CA LEU A 337 -21.84 -6.30 -10.51
C LEU A 337 -20.87 -6.77 -9.40
N THR A 338 -20.09 -5.87 -8.80
CA THR A 338 -19.09 -6.24 -7.79
C THR A 338 -19.66 -6.53 -6.41
N SER A 339 -20.80 -5.94 -6.00
CA SER A 339 -21.49 -6.28 -4.74
C SER A 339 -22.03 -7.72 -4.77
N HIS A 340 -22.37 -8.19 -5.97
CA HIS A 340 -22.97 -9.48 -6.26
C HIS A 340 -22.02 -10.51 -6.86
N LEU A 341 -20.76 -10.17 -7.10
CA LEU A 341 -19.78 -11.00 -7.82
C LEU A 341 -19.74 -12.47 -7.36
N PHE A 342 -19.78 -12.70 -6.04
CA PHE A 342 -19.71 -14.05 -5.43
C PHE A 342 -21.08 -14.65 -5.05
N ARG A 343 -22.19 -14.10 -5.56
CA ARG A 343 -23.56 -14.63 -5.35
C ARG A 343 -24.20 -14.94 -6.70
N SER A 344 -24.96 -16.03 -6.78
CA SER A 344 -25.77 -16.35 -7.96
C SER A 344 -27.08 -15.58 -7.98
N ASP A 345 -27.63 -15.44 -9.19
CA ASP A 345 -28.65 -14.44 -9.54
C ASP A 345 -30.05 -14.66 -8.92
N GLU A 346 -30.35 -15.84 -8.37
CA GLU A 346 -31.68 -16.15 -7.81
C GLU A 346 -32.12 -15.22 -6.65
N SER A 347 -31.22 -14.36 -6.15
CA SER A 347 -31.45 -13.43 -5.06
C SER A 347 -31.15 -11.96 -5.38
N LEU A 348 -30.85 -11.60 -6.63
CA LEU A 348 -30.56 -10.20 -6.96
C LEU A 348 -31.85 -9.38 -7.03
N PRO A 349 -31.94 -8.25 -6.29
CA PRO A 349 -32.97 -7.27 -6.56
C PRO A 349 -32.86 -6.88 -8.04
N ARG A 350 -33.97 -6.89 -8.77
CA ARG A 350 -34.07 -6.26 -10.08
C ARG A 350 -33.87 -4.76 -9.90
N LEU A 351 -32.63 -4.33 -9.75
CA LEU A 351 -32.27 -2.93 -9.83
C LEU A 351 -32.61 -2.48 -11.24
N ASP A 352 -33.36 -1.39 -11.31
CA ASP A 352 -33.90 -0.76 -12.52
C ASP A 352 -32.80 -0.07 -13.34
N SER A 353 -31.65 -0.75 -13.52
CA SER A 353 -30.63 -0.30 -14.44
C SER A 353 -30.99 -0.82 -15.83
N SER A 354 -31.66 0.04 -16.60
CA SER A 354 -32.04 -0.13 -18.02
C SER A 354 -30.86 -0.34 -18.98
N ILE A 355 -29.65 -0.51 -18.46
CA ILE A 355 -28.41 -0.59 -19.24
C ILE A 355 -28.34 -1.92 -19.99
N VAL A 356 -28.63 -3.03 -19.30
CA VAL A 356 -28.53 -4.40 -19.83
C VAL A 356 -29.59 -5.31 -19.21
N SER A 357 -29.94 -6.39 -19.89
CA SER A 357 -30.90 -7.38 -19.38
C SER A 357 -30.31 -8.16 -18.19
N GLY A 358 -31.16 -8.82 -17.38
CA GLY A 358 -30.68 -9.67 -16.28
C GLY A 358 -29.77 -10.81 -16.75
N GLU A 359 -30.12 -11.44 -17.88
CA GLU A 359 -29.29 -12.50 -18.49
C GLU A 359 -27.90 -11.99 -18.93
N GLU A 360 -27.85 -10.77 -19.45
CA GLU A 360 -26.59 -10.13 -19.82
C GLU A 360 -25.77 -9.74 -18.58
N LYS A 361 -26.39 -9.27 -17.49
CA LYS A 361 -25.70 -9.03 -16.22
C LYS A 361 -25.08 -10.29 -15.64
N GLU A 362 -25.83 -11.39 -15.65
CA GLU A 362 -25.32 -12.68 -15.18
C GLU A 362 -24.14 -13.15 -16.05
N SER A 363 -24.27 -13.03 -17.37
CA SER A 363 -23.18 -13.33 -18.31
C SER A 363 -21.92 -12.49 -18.03
N LEU A 364 -22.08 -11.20 -17.74
CA LEU A 364 -20.96 -10.31 -17.36
C LEU A 364 -20.37 -10.70 -16.01
N ARG A 365 -21.19 -11.07 -15.02
CA ARG A 365 -20.71 -11.54 -13.71
C ARG A 365 -19.88 -12.82 -13.85
N GLU A 366 -20.35 -13.79 -14.63
CA GLU A 366 -19.61 -15.03 -14.93
C GLU A 366 -18.27 -14.70 -15.63
N ALA A 367 -18.28 -13.79 -16.61
CA ALA A 367 -17.06 -13.33 -17.30
C ALA A 367 -16.07 -12.62 -16.34
N MET A 368 -16.55 -11.76 -15.45
CA MET A 368 -15.73 -11.12 -14.42
C MET A 368 -15.09 -12.16 -13.50
N LEU A 369 -15.84 -13.19 -13.08
CA LEU A 369 -15.32 -14.27 -12.24
C LEU A 369 -14.24 -15.07 -12.95
N LEU A 370 -14.40 -15.37 -14.24
CA LEU A 370 -13.39 -16.04 -15.05
C LEU A 370 -12.07 -15.24 -15.07
N GLU A 371 -12.15 -13.94 -15.41
CA GLU A 371 -10.97 -13.05 -15.40
C GLU A 371 -10.32 -12.95 -14.02
N LEU A 372 -11.13 -12.83 -12.96
CA LEU A 372 -10.65 -12.76 -11.59
C LEU A 372 -9.93 -14.04 -11.15
N PHE A 373 -10.49 -15.20 -11.53
CA PHE A 373 -9.94 -16.50 -11.16
C PHE A 373 -8.62 -16.78 -11.88
N GLU A 374 -8.53 -16.45 -13.17
CA GLU A 374 -7.28 -16.49 -13.93
C GLU A 374 -6.23 -15.55 -13.32
N ALA A 375 -6.61 -14.30 -13.03
CA ALA A 375 -5.74 -13.33 -12.39
C ALA A 375 -5.20 -13.83 -11.05
N ALA A 376 -6.01 -14.51 -10.23
CA ALA A 376 -5.57 -15.08 -8.96
C ALA A 376 -4.53 -16.20 -9.15
N ILE A 377 -4.71 -17.08 -10.14
CA ILE A 377 -3.75 -18.15 -10.49
C ILE A 377 -2.42 -17.54 -10.95
N GLU A 378 -2.48 -16.53 -11.81
CA GLU A 378 -1.28 -15.83 -12.31
C GLU A 378 -0.55 -15.10 -11.18
N TYR A 379 -1.28 -14.34 -10.37
CA TYR A 379 -0.73 -13.49 -9.32
C TYR A 379 -0.08 -14.32 -8.21
N ILE A 380 -0.71 -15.42 -7.77
CA ILE A 380 -0.11 -16.31 -6.76
C ILE A 380 1.14 -16.99 -7.30
N SER A 381 1.16 -17.36 -8.58
CA SER A 381 2.32 -17.96 -9.23
C SER A 381 3.49 -16.99 -9.33
N GLU A 382 3.22 -15.71 -9.62
CA GLU A 382 4.22 -14.64 -9.62
C GLU A 382 4.78 -14.37 -8.20
N ILE A 383 3.96 -14.38 -7.15
CA ILE A 383 4.45 -14.29 -5.76
C ILE A 383 5.38 -15.47 -5.44
N LYS A 384 4.93 -16.70 -5.77
CA LYS A 384 5.69 -17.92 -5.49
C LYS A 384 7.04 -17.95 -6.19
N SER A 385 7.13 -17.36 -7.37
CA SER A 385 8.38 -17.28 -8.13
C SER A 385 9.48 -16.49 -7.42
N ASP A 386 9.16 -15.58 -6.49
CA ASP A 386 10.15 -14.97 -5.60
C ASP A 386 10.31 -15.75 -4.30
N ARG A 387 9.19 -16.20 -3.74
CA ARG A 387 9.17 -16.85 -2.42
C ARG A 387 9.99 -18.12 -2.37
N ASP A 388 9.85 -18.92 -3.41
CA ASP A 388 10.33 -20.29 -3.41
C ASP A 388 11.79 -20.39 -3.90
N LEU A 389 12.41 -19.26 -4.25
CA LEU A 389 13.85 -19.13 -4.45
C LEU A 389 14.62 -19.26 -3.14
N ALA A 390 15.87 -19.67 -3.24
CA ALA A 390 16.77 -19.77 -2.07
C ALA A 390 17.13 -18.40 -1.46
N VAL A 391 17.05 -17.32 -2.24
CA VAL A 391 17.42 -15.96 -1.83
C VAL A 391 16.36 -14.97 -2.33
N ASP A 392 15.96 -14.02 -1.48
CA ASP A 392 15.09 -12.90 -1.86
C ASP A 392 15.74 -12.08 -3.01
N PRO A 393 15.10 -11.98 -4.19
CA PRO A 393 15.62 -11.20 -5.32
C PRO A 393 16.04 -9.78 -4.97
N ILE A 394 15.29 -9.12 -4.08
CA ILE A 394 15.58 -7.74 -3.67
C ILE A 394 16.82 -7.69 -2.78
N ALA A 395 16.97 -8.65 -1.86
CA ALA A 395 18.17 -8.73 -1.03
C ALA A 395 19.42 -9.10 -1.83
N LEU A 396 19.25 -9.86 -2.93
CA LEU A 396 20.34 -10.22 -3.84
C LEU A 396 20.83 -9.00 -4.65
N CYS A 397 19.90 -8.23 -5.24
CA CYS A 397 20.27 -7.05 -6.03
C CYS A 397 20.69 -5.85 -5.16
N LEU A 398 20.14 -5.74 -3.95
CA LEU A 398 20.38 -4.63 -3.03
C LEU A 398 20.87 -5.14 -1.67
N PRO A 399 22.10 -5.69 -1.61
CA PRO A 399 22.65 -6.27 -0.39
C PRO A 399 22.83 -5.22 0.71
N GLU A 400 22.86 -5.67 1.97
CA GLU A 400 23.02 -4.85 3.18
C GLU A 400 21.91 -3.82 3.47
N ARG A 401 20.90 -3.69 2.60
CA ARG A 401 19.76 -2.79 2.85
C ARG A 401 18.79 -3.41 3.85
N VAL A 402 18.32 -2.61 4.80
CA VAL A 402 17.30 -3.05 5.75
C VAL A 402 15.96 -3.21 5.02
N ARG A 403 15.42 -4.43 5.07
CA ARG A 403 14.23 -4.83 4.32
C ARG A 403 12.95 -4.39 5.03
N TRP A 404 12.24 -3.46 4.39
CA TRP A 404 10.88 -3.06 4.75
C TRP A 404 9.86 -3.69 3.81
N THR A 405 8.62 -3.77 4.26
CA THR A 405 7.49 -4.31 3.50
C THR A 405 6.20 -3.64 3.92
N ILE A 406 5.23 -3.60 3.02
CA ILE A 406 3.87 -3.28 3.41
C ILE A 406 3.24 -4.41 4.23
N HIS A 407 3.58 -5.69 4.02
CA HIS A 407 3.00 -6.83 4.74
C HIS A 407 4.02 -7.40 5.76
N ALA A 408 3.86 -7.08 7.05
CA ALA A 408 4.80 -7.52 8.09
C ALA A 408 5.00 -9.04 8.04
N LYS A 409 6.26 -9.47 7.90
CA LYS A 409 6.63 -10.89 7.79
C LYS A 409 7.99 -11.14 8.46
N PRO A 410 8.31 -12.38 8.87
CA PRO A 410 9.63 -12.72 9.37
C PRO A 410 10.75 -12.26 8.42
N GLY A 411 11.82 -11.70 8.97
CA GLY A 411 12.92 -11.10 8.23
C GLY A 411 12.64 -9.72 7.64
N GLN A 412 11.43 -9.14 7.78
CA GLN A 412 11.12 -7.83 7.21
C GLN A 412 10.36 -6.93 8.18
N LEU A 413 10.60 -5.63 8.06
CA LEU A 413 9.93 -4.61 8.86
C LEU A 413 8.65 -4.15 8.16
N GLY A 414 7.49 -4.47 8.72
CA GLY A 414 6.22 -3.97 8.21
C GLY A 414 6.10 -2.47 8.45
N ILE A 415 5.94 -1.66 7.39
CA ILE A 415 5.71 -0.22 7.54
C ILE A 415 4.30 0.04 8.11
N ALA A 416 4.20 0.96 9.06
CA ALA A 416 2.93 1.42 9.59
C ALA A 416 2.34 2.49 8.66
N SER A 417 1.06 2.34 8.34
CA SER A 417 0.27 3.36 7.64
C SER A 417 -0.84 3.83 8.59
N PRO A 418 -1.25 5.11 8.54
CA PRO A 418 -2.37 5.61 9.32
C PRO A 418 -3.63 4.78 9.07
N SER A 419 -4.28 4.30 10.14
CA SER A 419 -5.54 3.56 10.04
C SER A 419 -6.75 4.46 10.29
N THR A 420 -7.85 4.17 9.62
CA THR A 420 -9.17 4.74 9.91
C THR A 420 -10.08 3.62 10.35
N GLU A 421 -10.64 3.71 11.56
CA GLU A 421 -11.54 2.69 12.13
C GLU A 421 -10.93 1.29 12.13
N GLY A 422 -9.63 1.20 12.46
CA GLY A 422 -8.88 -0.06 12.44
C GLY A 422 -8.53 -0.60 11.06
N LYS A 423 -9.00 0.04 9.97
CA LYS A 423 -8.68 -0.34 8.59
C LYS A 423 -7.47 0.43 8.09
N VAL A 424 -6.52 -0.28 7.50
CA VAL A 424 -5.36 0.30 6.84
C VAL A 424 -5.53 0.17 5.34
N VAL A 425 -5.67 1.30 4.66
CA VAL A 425 -5.77 1.38 3.20
C VAL A 425 -4.46 1.96 2.68
N GLN A 426 -3.81 1.25 1.76
CA GLN A 426 -2.60 1.77 1.13
C GLN A 426 -2.96 2.90 0.17
N PRO A 427 -2.08 3.89 -0.03
CA PRO A 427 -2.37 5.06 -0.86
C PRO A 427 -2.88 4.74 -2.27
N TRP A 428 -2.32 3.73 -2.92
CA TRP A 428 -2.70 3.33 -4.28
C TRP A 428 -4.03 2.57 -4.36
N ALA A 429 -4.60 2.18 -3.20
CA ALA A 429 -5.87 1.49 -3.08
C ALA A 429 -7.01 2.40 -2.57
N GLY A 430 -6.77 3.71 -2.45
CA GLY A 430 -7.72 4.70 -2.00
C GLY A 430 -7.31 6.11 -2.41
N THR A 431 -7.90 7.12 -1.78
CA THR A 431 -7.56 8.54 -1.98
C THR A 431 -7.24 9.19 -0.64
N ALA A 432 -6.36 10.19 -0.64
CA ALA A 432 -6.03 10.96 0.56
C ALA A 432 -7.27 11.54 1.25
N TYR A 433 -7.28 11.49 2.58
CA TYR A 433 -8.39 11.92 3.41
C TYR A 433 -7.88 12.57 4.69
N PHE A 434 -8.26 13.83 4.90
CA PHE A 434 -8.05 14.55 6.14
C PHE A 434 -9.25 14.38 7.06
N LYS A 435 -9.01 13.89 8.27
CA LYS A 435 -10.03 13.66 9.29
C LYS A 435 -9.59 14.15 10.66
N SER A 436 -10.53 14.26 11.60
CA SER A 436 -10.19 14.55 12.99
C SER A 436 -9.33 13.43 13.60
N ALA A 437 -8.28 13.83 14.31
CA ALA A 437 -7.43 12.96 15.14
C ALA A 437 -7.87 12.95 16.61
N GLY A 438 -8.93 13.69 16.97
CA GLY A 438 -9.29 14.01 18.35
C GLY A 438 -8.49 15.21 18.89
N ASN A 439 -8.97 15.85 19.97
CA ASN A 439 -8.34 17.01 20.61
C ASN A 439 -7.95 18.16 19.65
N GLY A 440 -8.75 18.38 18.59
CA GLY A 440 -8.48 19.40 17.58
C GLY A 440 -7.38 19.05 16.56
N GLY A 441 -6.80 17.86 16.63
CA GLY A 441 -5.81 17.40 15.64
C GLY A 441 -6.46 16.99 14.31
N ILE A 442 -5.70 17.08 13.23
CA ILE A 442 -6.05 16.66 11.87
C ILE A 442 -5.08 15.57 11.44
N ARG A 443 -5.59 14.44 10.96
CA ARG A 443 -4.79 13.31 10.46
C ARG A 443 -5.03 13.09 8.98
N LEU A 444 -3.95 12.88 8.24
CA LEU A 444 -3.98 12.45 6.86
C LEU A 444 -3.88 10.92 6.77
N CYS A 445 -4.85 10.30 6.11
CA CYS A 445 -4.91 8.86 5.86
C CYS A 445 -5.42 8.60 4.43
N SER A 446 -5.72 7.34 4.10
CA SER A 446 -6.34 6.97 2.83
C SER A 446 -7.60 6.15 3.09
N LEU A 447 -8.62 6.35 2.25
CA LEU A 447 -9.84 5.56 2.23
C LEU A 447 -10.28 5.30 0.79
N PRO A 448 -11.05 4.23 0.52
CA PRO A 448 -11.62 4.00 -0.79
C PRO A 448 -12.69 5.05 -1.08
N LEU A 449 -12.83 5.39 -2.36
CA LEU A 449 -13.80 6.37 -2.84
C LEU A 449 -15.23 6.12 -2.32
N LEU A 450 -15.70 4.86 -2.35
CA LEU A 450 -17.04 4.52 -1.88
C LEU A 450 -17.28 4.89 -0.41
N ALA A 451 -16.27 4.74 0.44
CA ALA A 451 -16.37 5.14 1.84
C ALA A 451 -16.36 6.67 1.99
N LEU A 452 -15.51 7.36 1.21
CA LEU A 452 -15.37 8.81 1.27
C LEU A 452 -16.64 9.54 0.84
N GLU A 453 -17.18 9.18 -0.32
CA GLU A 453 -18.37 9.82 -0.86
C GLU A 453 -19.63 9.40 -0.11
N GLY A 454 -19.70 8.12 0.29
CA GLY A 454 -20.80 7.62 1.11
C GLY A 454 -20.85 8.25 2.51
N SER A 455 -19.73 8.76 3.03
CA SER A 455 -19.68 9.50 4.29
C SER A 455 -19.84 11.02 4.13
N GLY A 456 -20.12 11.51 2.92
CA GLY A 456 -20.29 12.95 2.69
C GLY A 456 -19.00 13.76 2.67
N ALA A 457 -17.82 13.13 2.49
CA ALA A 457 -16.54 13.84 2.47
C ALA A 457 -16.45 14.83 1.29
N VAL A 458 -15.76 15.95 1.50
CA VAL A 458 -15.66 17.06 0.54
C VAL A 458 -14.44 16.83 -0.36
N PRO A 459 -14.60 16.64 -1.69
CA PRO A 459 -13.47 16.49 -2.60
C PRO A 459 -12.77 17.83 -2.80
N VAL A 460 -11.44 17.80 -2.81
CA VAL A 460 -10.61 18.98 -3.13
C VAL A 460 -9.83 18.71 -4.40
N CYS A 461 -10.09 19.49 -5.44
CA CYS A 461 -9.42 19.40 -6.73
C CYS A 461 -8.45 20.56 -6.92
N VAL A 462 -7.33 20.30 -7.59
CA VAL A 462 -6.44 21.37 -8.02
C VAL A 462 -7.13 22.13 -9.16
N GLU A 463 -7.01 23.46 -9.17
CA GLU A 463 -7.43 24.30 -10.30
C GLU A 463 -6.66 23.87 -11.57
N GLU A 464 -7.29 22.98 -12.33
CA GLU A 464 -6.97 22.64 -13.70
C GLU A 464 -8.28 22.83 -14.46
N GLY A 465 -8.26 23.39 -15.67
CA GLY A 465 -9.46 23.81 -16.41
C GLY A 465 -10.44 22.69 -16.82
N SER A 466 -10.44 21.54 -16.15
CA SER A 466 -11.38 20.44 -16.33
C SER A 466 -12.21 20.22 -15.06
N PRO A 467 -13.55 20.27 -15.14
CA PRO A 467 -14.45 19.95 -14.03
C PRO A 467 -14.43 18.46 -13.61
N HIS A 468 -13.74 17.59 -14.34
CA HIS A 468 -13.61 16.15 -14.03
C HIS A 468 -12.23 15.77 -13.48
N ALA A 469 -11.51 16.72 -12.88
CA ALA A 469 -10.20 16.46 -12.31
C ALA A 469 -10.27 15.42 -11.16
N GLN A 470 -9.29 14.53 -11.11
CA GLN A 470 -9.09 13.65 -9.97
C GLN A 470 -8.89 14.50 -8.70
N PRO A 471 -9.62 14.23 -7.60
CA PRO A 471 -9.37 14.89 -6.32
C PRO A 471 -7.94 14.67 -5.85
N LEU A 472 -7.30 15.75 -5.39
CA LEU A 472 -6.00 15.70 -4.75
C LEU A 472 -6.11 15.09 -3.33
N PHE A 473 -7.24 15.33 -2.67
CA PHE A 473 -7.63 14.74 -1.39
C PHE A 473 -9.12 14.97 -1.10
N TYR A 474 -9.61 14.38 -0.02
CA TYR A 474 -10.92 14.64 0.57
C TYR A 474 -10.76 15.22 1.98
N ILE A 475 -11.74 16.02 2.41
CA ILE A 475 -11.86 16.54 3.77
C ILE A 475 -13.10 15.92 4.43
N ASP A 476 -12.93 15.42 5.66
CA ASP A 476 -14.03 14.97 6.51
C ASP A 476 -14.98 16.13 6.81
N ALA A 477 -16.27 15.96 6.51
CA ALA A 477 -17.30 16.96 6.83
C ALA A 477 -17.33 17.27 8.35
N GLY A 478 -16.98 16.29 9.19
CA GLY A 478 -16.89 16.44 10.65
C GLY A 478 -15.76 17.36 11.13
N LEU A 479 -14.84 17.80 10.25
CA LEU A 479 -13.85 18.81 10.60
C LEU A 479 -14.46 20.22 10.73
N GLY A 480 -15.68 20.45 10.21
CA GLY A 480 -16.36 21.73 10.32
C GLY A 480 -15.56 22.89 9.73
N VAL A 481 -14.89 22.65 8.61
CA VAL A 481 -14.17 23.69 7.86
C VAL A 481 -15.15 24.51 7.03
N THR A 482 -15.00 25.83 7.01
CA THR A 482 -15.90 26.73 6.26
C THR A 482 -15.44 26.97 4.82
N GLY A 483 -14.20 26.61 4.50
CA GLY A 483 -13.59 26.78 3.18
C GLY A 483 -12.15 26.28 3.16
N ILE A 484 -11.49 26.40 2.00
CA ILE A 484 -10.13 25.89 1.81
C ILE A 484 -9.09 26.64 2.65
N ASP A 485 -9.24 27.95 2.84
CA ASP A 485 -8.32 28.78 3.63
C ASP A 485 -8.41 28.47 5.13
N ASP A 486 -9.62 28.25 5.65
CA ASP A 486 -9.85 27.77 7.02
C ASP A 486 -9.21 26.38 7.21
N PHE A 487 -9.42 25.47 6.24
CA PHE A 487 -8.76 24.16 6.26
C PHE A 487 -7.23 24.27 6.30
N ILE A 488 -6.62 25.08 5.43
CA ILE A 488 -5.16 25.29 5.41
C ILE A 488 -4.67 25.83 6.76
N SER A 489 -5.38 26.82 7.31
CA SER A 489 -5.04 27.45 8.59
C SER A 489 -5.09 26.43 9.74
N ARG A 490 -6.13 25.60 9.80
CA ARG A 490 -6.23 24.52 10.80
C ARG A 490 -5.19 23.43 10.59
N LEU A 491 -4.90 23.07 9.34
CA LEU A 491 -3.87 22.10 9.01
C LEU A 491 -2.48 22.55 9.51
N ALA A 492 -2.16 23.83 9.34
CA ALA A 492 -0.89 24.42 9.77
C ALA A 492 -0.61 24.27 11.27
N VAL A 493 -1.66 24.24 12.10
CA VAL A 493 -1.54 24.15 13.56
C VAL A 493 -1.88 22.77 14.12
N GLY A 494 -2.73 22.01 13.44
CA GLY A 494 -3.38 20.82 13.96
C GLY A 494 -2.89 19.49 13.38
N LEU A 495 -1.95 19.48 12.42
CA LEU A 495 -1.54 18.23 11.78
C LEU A 495 -0.87 17.24 12.76
N ASP A 496 -1.49 16.07 12.94
CA ASP A 496 -1.00 14.96 13.74
C ASP A 496 -0.39 13.87 12.83
N ARG A 497 0.90 13.58 13.05
CA ARG A 497 1.66 12.55 12.33
C ARG A 497 1.67 11.19 13.04
N ARG A 498 1.07 11.07 14.22
CA ARG A 498 1.01 9.79 14.96
C ARG A 498 0.11 8.78 14.24
N ARG A 499 0.60 7.55 14.11
CA ARG A 499 -0.10 6.42 13.47
C ARG A 499 -0.76 5.49 14.49
N SER A 500 -0.19 5.39 15.68
CA SER A 500 -0.77 4.68 16.82
C SER A 500 -0.90 5.62 18.00
N ASN A 501 -1.94 5.41 18.80
CA ASN A 501 -2.05 6.06 20.11
C ASN A 501 -0.99 5.54 21.08
#